data_AF-W1ITY9-F1
#
_entry.id   AF-W1ITY9-F1
#
_cell.length_a   1.000
_cell.length_b   1.000
_cell.length_c   1.000
_cell.angle_alpha   90.00
_cell.angle_beta   90.00
_cell.angle_gamma   90.00
#
_symmetry.space_group_name_H-M   'P 1'
#
loop_
_entity.id
_entity.type
_entity.pdbx_description
1 polymer ?
#
loop_
_entity_poly.entity_id
_entity_poly.type
_entity_poly.pdbx_seq_one_letter_code
_entity_poly.pdbx_strand_id
1 'polypeptide(L)'
;MSYLIYLSLKGKKQGLISAGCSTPESIGNRYQAGREDEIQVLHIRHGMTRDQNVNHLPVSFTKPIDKSSPLLGLAIDNNELLDALFKCYRVNLAGQLEFFYEIKLTGATIVDFSCHYPHSIDDNDQIPYETVQLDYKSISCRHRAAGTTGYAISQLQGREEERPLLSGFSSLIKPLETAVEALFSKKFMLKNEATGDNCCHVAYGINTAKGLKKGVSKEAGITDTINSKVEEDLEVEYLYQTKIGMKK
;
A
#
# COMPACT_ATOMS: atom_id res chain seq x y z
N MET A 1 29.55 -1.78 -31.08
CA MET A 1 28.14 -1.40 -31.30
C MET A 1 27.41 -1.55 -29.98
N SER A 2 26.80 -0.47 -29.47
CA SER A 2 26.02 -0.53 -28.22
C SER A 2 24.55 -0.71 -28.56
N TYR A 3 23.91 -1.68 -27.93
CA TYR A 3 22.46 -1.83 -27.92
C TYR A 3 21.93 -1.04 -26.74
N LEU A 4 21.01 -0.10 -27.00
CA LEU A 4 20.45 0.79 -25.99
C LEU A 4 19.00 0.41 -25.73
N ILE A 5 18.61 0.44 -24.45
CA ILE A 5 17.25 0.18 -24.02
C ILE A 5 16.82 1.32 -23.12
N TYR A 6 15.64 1.86 -23.41
CA TYR A 6 15.01 2.91 -22.61
C TYR A 6 13.65 2.44 -22.14
N LEU A 7 13.27 2.83 -20.93
CA LEU A 7 11.98 2.50 -20.33
C LEU A 7 11.21 3.79 -20.05
N SER A 8 10.01 3.90 -20.63
CA SER A 8 9.01 4.85 -20.15
C SER A 8 8.10 4.11 -19.17
N LEU A 9 8.06 4.59 -17.93
CA LEU A 9 7.33 3.96 -16.84
C LEU A 9 6.29 4.93 -16.31
N LYS A 10 5.03 4.52 -16.30
CA LYS A 10 3.92 5.31 -15.81
C LYS A 10 3.18 4.56 -14.71
N GLY A 11 3.15 5.14 -13.52
CA GLY A 11 2.29 4.69 -12.43
C GLY A 11 0.90 5.27 -12.55
N LYS A 12 -0.11 4.52 -12.11
CA LYS A 12 -1.50 4.99 -12.11
C LYS A 12 -1.72 6.16 -11.14
N LYS A 13 -1.05 6.16 -9.99
CA LYS A 13 -1.11 7.20 -8.94
C LYS A 13 0.00 8.24 -9.12
N GLN A 14 1.24 7.79 -9.38
CA GLN A 14 2.41 8.66 -9.46
C GLN A 14 2.57 9.39 -10.80
N GLY A 15 1.81 9.00 -11.83
CA GLY A 15 1.96 9.57 -13.17
C GLY A 15 3.23 9.06 -13.85
N LEU A 16 3.96 9.93 -14.56
CA LEU A 16 5.14 9.53 -15.31
C LEU A 16 6.36 9.38 -14.36
N ILE A 17 6.56 8.16 -13.86
CA ILE A 17 7.69 7.82 -12.96
C ILE A 17 9.04 8.04 -13.67
N SER A 18 9.10 7.81 -14.98
CA SER A 18 10.33 8.01 -15.76
C SER A 18 10.69 9.48 -16.02
N ALA A 19 9.90 10.45 -15.55
CA ALA A 19 10.09 11.87 -15.85
C ALA A 19 11.39 12.44 -15.24
N GLY A 20 12.28 12.92 -16.10
CA GLY A 20 13.59 13.44 -15.71
C GLY A 20 14.57 12.39 -15.18
N CYS A 21 14.43 11.11 -15.56
CA CYS A 21 15.35 10.04 -15.13
C CYS A 21 16.68 10.04 -15.89
N SER A 22 16.73 10.50 -17.14
CA SER A 22 17.98 10.61 -17.91
C SER A 22 18.47 12.05 -18.01
N THR A 23 18.53 12.74 -16.88
CA THR A 23 19.09 14.10 -16.76
C THR A 23 20.48 14.06 -16.11
N PRO A 24 21.30 15.12 -16.25
CA PRO A 24 22.57 15.24 -15.54
C PRO A 24 22.44 15.12 -14.02
N GLU A 25 21.33 15.62 -13.44
CA GLU A 25 21.04 15.52 -12.00
C GLU A 25 20.74 14.09 -11.54
N SER A 26 20.24 13.25 -12.45
CA SER A 26 19.76 11.90 -12.13
C SER A 26 20.84 10.83 -12.35
N ILE A 27 21.51 10.82 -13.51
CA ILE A 27 22.49 9.77 -13.88
C ILE A 27 23.88 10.33 -14.27
N GLY A 28 24.13 11.61 -13.96
CA GLY A 28 25.41 12.26 -14.22
C GLY A 28 25.80 12.20 -15.70
N ASN A 29 27.07 11.91 -15.97
CA ASN A 29 27.64 11.88 -17.33
C ASN A 29 27.05 10.81 -18.27
N ARG A 30 26.20 9.91 -17.77
CA ARG A 30 25.54 8.89 -18.58
C ARG A 30 24.33 9.42 -19.35
N TYR A 31 23.89 10.64 -19.05
CA TYR A 31 22.72 11.24 -19.68
C TYR A 31 22.87 11.33 -21.20
N GLN A 32 21.75 11.23 -21.90
CA GLN A 32 21.68 11.43 -23.35
C GLN A 32 20.56 12.43 -23.65
N ALA A 33 20.86 13.47 -24.43
CA ALA A 33 19.88 14.47 -24.83
C ALA A 33 18.75 13.85 -25.67
N GLY A 34 17.51 14.28 -25.44
CA GLY A 34 16.31 13.77 -26.10
C GLY A 34 15.74 12.49 -25.48
N ARG A 35 16.20 12.11 -24.28
CA ARG A 35 15.77 10.93 -23.51
C ARG A 35 15.43 11.24 -22.07
N GLU A 36 15.25 12.51 -21.73
CA GLU A 36 15.17 13.02 -20.37
C GLU A 36 14.08 12.32 -19.53
N ASP A 37 12.96 11.99 -20.16
CA ASP A 37 11.78 11.35 -19.54
C ASP A 37 11.76 9.81 -19.66
N GLU A 38 12.90 9.20 -19.93
CA GLU A 38 13.07 7.76 -20.03
C GLU A 38 14.15 7.28 -19.06
N ILE A 39 13.94 6.09 -18.49
CA ILE A 39 14.90 5.39 -17.65
C ILE A 39 15.87 4.63 -18.56
N GLN A 40 17.17 4.79 -18.36
CA GLN A 40 18.18 3.98 -19.06
C GLN A 40 18.17 2.54 -18.51
N VAL A 41 17.96 1.55 -19.37
CA VAL A 41 17.95 0.13 -19.00
C VAL A 41 19.22 -0.52 -19.52
N LEU A 42 19.95 -1.18 -18.61
CA LEU A 42 21.21 -1.87 -18.89
C LEU A 42 20.97 -3.31 -19.37
N HIS A 43 19.93 -3.95 -18.85
CA HIS A 43 19.59 -5.34 -19.17
C HIS A 43 18.08 -5.55 -19.03
N ILE A 44 17.50 -6.34 -19.93
CA ILE A 44 16.13 -6.82 -19.82
C ILE A 44 16.12 -8.32 -20.06
N ARG A 45 15.38 -9.05 -19.22
CA ARG A 45 15.17 -10.49 -19.30
C ARG A 45 13.68 -10.77 -19.18
N HIS A 46 13.18 -11.58 -20.09
CA HIS A 46 11.82 -12.07 -20.07
C HIS A 46 11.78 -13.50 -20.58
N GLY A 47 10.90 -14.32 -20.00
CA GLY A 47 10.74 -15.72 -20.39
C GLY A 47 9.28 -16.13 -20.32
N MET A 48 8.89 -17.02 -21.22
CA MET A 48 7.62 -17.73 -21.16
C MET A 48 7.93 -19.21 -21.26
N THR A 49 7.38 -20.01 -20.35
CA THR A 49 7.49 -21.46 -20.40
C THR A 49 6.13 -22.06 -20.71
N ARG A 50 6.11 -23.28 -21.24
CA ARG A 50 4.87 -23.98 -21.54
C ARG A 50 5.05 -25.44 -21.20
N ASP A 51 4.16 -25.94 -20.36
CA ASP A 51 3.93 -27.36 -20.19
C ASP A 51 2.59 -27.69 -20.89
N GLN A 52 1.47 -27.59 -20.18
CA GLN A 52 0.12 -27.60 -20.79
C GLN A 52 -0.40 -26.19 -21.10
N ASN A 53 -0.35 -25.30 -20.10
CA ASN A 53 -0.71 -23.88 -20.23
C ASN A 53 0.55 -23.01 -20.35
N VAL A 54 0.40 -21.82 -20.93
CA VAL A 54 1.49 -20.83 -20.99
C VAL A 54 1.70 -20.24 -19.60
N ASN A 55 2.93 -20.35 -19.10
CA ASN A 55 3.38 -19.72 -17.88
C ASN A 55 4.20 -18.48 -18.22
N HIS A 56 3.69 -17.32 -17.84
CA HIS A 56 4.32 -16.03 -18.01
C HIS A 56 5.26 -15.76 -16.83
N LEU A 57 6.57 -15.68 -17.07
CA LEU A 57 7.51 -15.27 -16.03
C LEU A 57 7.55 -13.73 -15.95
N PRO A 58 7.84 -13.16 -14.76
CA PRO A 58 8.06 -11.73 -14.62
C PRO A 58 9.13 -11.19 -15.57
N VAL A 59 8.94 -9.97 -16.05
CA VAL A 59 9.96 -9.23 -16.79
C VAL A 59 10.93 -8.64 -15.78
N SER A 60 12.19 -9.04 -15.85
CA SER A 60 13.26 -8.48 -15.03
C SER A 60 14.05 -7.47 -15.85
N PHE A 61 14.35 -6.31 -15.28
CA PHE A 61 15.26 -5.35 -15.89
C PHE A 61 16.22 -4.74 -14.88
N THR A 62 17.38 -4.33 -15.37
CA THR A 62 18.44 -3.69 -14.58
C THR A 62 18.63 -2.26 -15.04
N LYS A 63 18.71 -1.32 -14.10
CA LYS A 63 18.92 0.11 -14.35
C LYS A 63 19.99 0.67 -13.38
N PRO A 64 20.69 1.76 -13.70
CA PRO A 64 21.50 2.46 -12.69
C PRO A 64 20.59 3.06 -11.61
N ILE A 65 21.12 3.41 -10.44
CA ILE A 65 20.37 4.23 -9.47
C ILE A 65 20.10 5.60 -10.12
N ASP A 66 18.84 6.03 -10.14
CA ASP A 66 18.41 7.28 -10.77
C ASP A 66 17.22 7.91 -10.01
N LYS A 67 16.66 9.01 -10.52
CA LYS A 67 15.52 9.71 -9.91
C LYS A 67 14.28 8.82 -9.67
N SER A 68 14.08 7.77 -10.46
CA SER A 68 12.93 6.86 -10.29
C SER A 68 13.11 5.85 -9.15
N SER A 69 14.33 5.63 -8.66
CA SER A 69 14.65 4.68 -7.59
C SER A 69 13.73 4.81 -6.36
N PRO A 70 13.56 5.99 -5.73
CA PRO A 70 12.62 6.14 -4.61
C PRO A 70 11.14 5.96 -5.01
N LEU A 71 10.78 6.33 -6.25
CA LEU A 71 9.41 6.20 -6.77
C LEU A 71 9.03 4.73 -6.99
N LEU A 72 9.99 3.91 -7.41
CA LEU A 72 9.85 2.45 -7.51
C LEU A 72 9.67 1.83 -6.12
N GLY A 73 10.42 2.30 -5.12
CA GLY A 73 10.23 1.92 -3.72
C GLY A 73 8.81 2.23 -3.20
N LEU A 74 8.26 3.39 -3.57
CA LEU A 74 6.88 3.73 -3.23
C LEU A 74 5.85 2.91 -4.02
N ALA A 75 6.15 2.58 -5.28
CA ALA A 75 5.25 1.79 -6.13
C ALA A 75 5.12 0.34 -5.65
N ILE A 76 6.21 -0.28 -5.17
CA ILE A 76 6.17 -1.64 -4.60
C ILE A 76 5.43 -1.64 -3.25
N ASP A 77 5.68 -0.67 -2.37
CA ASP A 77 5.03 -0.55 -1.06
C ASP A 77 3.50 -0.42 -1.19
N ASN A 78 3.05 0.39 -2.15
CA ASN A 78 1.61 0.61 -2.40
C ASN A 78 0.97 -0.42 -3.35
N ASN A 79 1.74 -1.38 -3.86
CA ASN A 79 1.31 -2.31 -4.90
C ASN A 79 0.59 -1.59 -6.07
N GLU A 80 1.22 -0.54 -6.58
CA GLU A 80 0.68 0.32 -7.63
C GLU A 80 0.70 -0.37 -9.01
N LEU A 81 -0.36 -0.19 -9.81
CA LEU A 81 -0.34 -0.62 -11.21
C LEU A 81 0.49 0.33 -12.08
N LEU A 82 1.34 -0.27 -12.90
CA LEU A 82 2.29 0.37 -13.77
C LEU A 82 2.04 0.00 -15.25
N ASP A 83 2.22 0.97 -16.13
CA ASP A 83 2.37 0.74 -17.56
C ASP A 83 3.85 0.96 -17.92
N ALA A 84 4.48 -0.09 -18.44
CA ALA A 84 5.91 -0.09 -18.79
C ALA A 84 6.08 -0.23 -20.30
N LEU A 85 6.82 0.69 -20.92
CA LEU A 85 7.14 0.66 -22.34
C LEU A 85 8.65 0.64 -22.53
N PHE A 86 9.20 -0.54 -22.84
CA PHE A 86 10.60 -0.72 -23.21
C PHE A 86 10.79 -0.43 -24.69
N LYS A 87 11.75 0.45 -24.99
CA LYS A 87 12.16 0.86 -26.33
C LYS A 87 13.58 0.37 -26.58
N CYS A 88 13.74 -0.59 -27.49
CA CYS A 88 15.03 -1.14 -27.86
C CYS A 88 15.56 -0.48 -29.14
N TYR A 89 16.81 -0.05 -29.08
CA TYR A 89 17.51 0.65 -30.14
C TYR A 89 18.68 -0.16 -30.69
N ARG A 90 18.93 -0.03 -31.99
CA ARG A 90 20.12 -0.56 -32.66
C ARG A 90 20.65 0.44 -33.69
N VAL A 91 21.88 0.26 -34.13
CA VAL A 91 22.44 1.04 -35.24
C VAL A 91 21.99 0.42 -36.56
N ASN A 92 21.41 1.22 -37.45
CA ASN A 92 20.96 0.78 -38.77
C ASN A 92 22.09 0.80 -39.81
N LEU A 93 21.79 0.37 -41.04
CA LEU A 93 22.78 0.36 -42.13
C LEU A 93 23.32 1.76 -42.49
N ALA A 94 22.56 2.82 -42.21
CA ALA A 94 22.97 4.21 -42.41
C ALA A 94 23.78 4.78 -41.23
N GLY A 95 24.10 3.98 -40.21
CA GLY A 95 24.84 4.40 -39.03
C GLY A 95 24.01 5.19 -38.00
N GLN A 96 22.69 5.27 -38.18
CA GLN A 96 21.77 5.99 -37.29
C GLN A 96 21.18 5.07 -36.22
N LEU A 97 20.89 5.62 -35.04
CA LEU A 97 20.21 4.90 -33.98
C LEU A 97 18.71 4.76 -34.29
N GLU A 98 18.25 3.55 -34.55
CA GLU A 98 16.85 3.25 -34.89
C GLU A 98 16.11 2.53 -33.77
N PHE A 99 14.86 2.94 -33.53
CA PHE A 99 13.93 2.26 -32.62
C PHE A 99 13.27 1.07 -33.34
N PHE A 100 13.85 -0.12 -33.20
CA PHE A 100 13.45 -1.27 -34.01
C PHE A 100 12.49 -2.24 -33.29
N TYR A 101 12.48 -2.27 -31.96
CA TYR A 101 11.70 -3.25 -31.19
C TYR A 101 11.14 -2.63 -29.91
N GLU A 102 9.87 -2.90 -29.61
CA GLU A 102 9.19 -2.41 -28.40
C GLU A 102 8.52 -3.54 -27.63
N ILE A 103 8.62 -3.48 -26.29
CA ILE A 103 7.92 -4.38 -25.37
C ILE A 103 7.07 -3.50 -24.46
N LYS A 104 5.75 -3.68 -24.50
CA LYS A 104 4.79 -2.95 -23.70
C LYS A 104 4.13 -3.90 -22.70
N LEU A 105 4.24 -3.58 -21.41
CA LEU A 105 3.51 -4.23 -20.33
C LEU A 105 2.39 -3.29 -19.87
N THR A 106 1.20 -3.84 -19.66
CA THR A 106 0.07 -3.07 -19.11
C THR A 106 -0.46 -3.73 -17.86
N GLY A 107 -0.86 -2.88 -16.90
CA GLY A 107 -1.30 -3.33 -15.58
C GLY A 107 -0.25 -4.20 -14.88
N ALA A 108 1.00 -3.74 -14.89
CA ALA A 108 2.12 -4.40 -14.25
C ALA A 108 2.23 -4.02 -12.77
N THR A 109 2.79 -4.90 -11.94
CA THR A 109 3.10 -4.67 -10.53
C THR A 109 4.53 -5.09 -10.26
N ILE A 110 5.23 -4.38 -9.37
CA ILE A 110 6.58 -4.75 -8.95
C ILE A 110 6.49 -5.96 -8.01
N VAL A 111 7.17 -7.04 -8.35
CA VAL A 111 7.28 -8.25 -7.52
C VAL A 111 8.55 -8.24 -6.68
N ASP A 112 9.64 -7.72 -7.23
CA ASP A 112 10.93 -7.63 -6.57
C ASP A 112 11.63 -6.34 -6.96
N PHE A 113 12.25 -5.71 -5.96
CA PHE A 113 13.05 -4.50 -6.10
C PHE A 113 14.31 -4.65 -5.26
N SER A 114 15.45 -4.83 -5.94
CA SER A 114 16.75 -5.07 -5.31
C SER A 114 17.74 -3.99 -5.72
N CYS A 115 18.30 -3.28 -4.75
CA CYS A 115 19.36 -2.29 -4.97
C CYS A 115 20.73 -2.93 -4.70
N HIS A 116 21.65 -2.81 -5.65
CA HIS A 116 22.99 -3.35 -5.56
C HIS A 116 24.00 -2.21 -5.57
N TYR A 117 24.68 -2.04 -4.43
CA TYR A 117 25.84 -1.18 -4.32
C TYR A 117 27.09 -2.06 -4.25
N PRO A 118 28.08 -1.85 -5.13
CA PRO A 118 29.26 -2.68 -5.17
C PRO A 118 30.11 -2.51 -3.91
N HIS A 119 30.90 -3.54 -3.58
CA HIS A 119 31.84 -3.47 -2.48
C HIS A 119 32.99 -2.53 -2.87
N SER A 120 33.19 -1.44 -2.13
CA SER A 120 34.14 -0.37 -2.48
C SER A 120 35.61 -0.83 -2.58
N ILE A 121 35.94 -2.01 -2.05
CA ILE A 121 37.30 -2.58 -2.08
C ILE A 121 37.43 -3.62 -3.20
N ASP A 122 36.47 -4.55 -3.30
CA ASP A 122 36.59 -5.72 -4.18
C ASP A 122 36.01 -5.46 -5.59
N ASP A 123 35.04 -4.54 -5.72
CA ASP A 123 34.26 -4.29 -6.94
C ASP A 123 34.19 -2.79 -7.29
N ASN A 124 35.28 -2.06 -7.10
CA ASN A 124 35.33 -0.60 -7.27
C ASN A 124 35.00 -0.09 -8.70
N ASP A 125 35.18 -0.94 -9.73
CA ASP A 125 34.91 -0.62 -11.13
C ASP A 125 33.43 -0.78 -11.51
N GLN A 126 32.63 -1.44 -10.66
CA GLN A 126 31.20 -1.63 -10.93
C GLN A 126 30.42 -0.34 -10.63
N ILE A 127 29.43 -0.05 -11.47
CA ILE A 127 28.48 1.03 -11.18
C ILE A 127 27.37 0.51 -10.27
N PRO A 128 26.85 1.30 -9.32
CA PRO A 128 25.63 0.95 -8.59
C PRO A 128 24.45 0.74 -9.54
N TYR A 129 23.67 -0.32 -9.31
CA TYR A 129 22.53 -0.67 -10.15
C TYR A 129 21.38 -1.25 -9.33
N GLU A 130 20.22 -1.33 -9.95
CA GLU A 130 18.99 -1.85 -9.37
C GLU A 130 18.39 -2.88 -10.30
N THR A 131 17.87 -3.96 -9.72
CA THR A 131 17.13 -5.00 -10.41
C THR A 131 15.66 -4.91 -10.02
N VAL A 132 14.80 -4.78 -11.02
CA VAL A 132 13.35 -4.67 -10.85
C VAL A 132 12.69 -5.83 -11.58
N GLN A 133 11.74 -6.50 -10.93
CA GLN A 133 10.90 -7.52 -11.56
C GLN A 133 9.45 -7.07 -11.63
N LEU A 134 8.89 -7.10 -12.84
CA LEU A 134 7.52 -6.73 -13.14
C LEU A 134 6.72 -7.95 -13.54
N ASP A 135 5.70 -8.24 -12.76
CA ASP A 135 4.60 -9.10 -13.19
C ASP A 135 3.55 -8.25 -13.91
N TYR A 136 2.82 -8.81 -14.87
CA TYR A 136 2.04 -8.01 -15.82
C TYR A 136 0.76 -8.73 -16.25
N LYS A 137 -0.32 -7.98 -16.47
CA LYS A 137 -1.60 -8.52 -16.97
C LYS A 137 -1.56 -8.83 -18.46
N SER A 138 -0.93 -7.98 -19.25
CA SER A 138 -0.72 -8.26 -20.67
C SER A 138 0.61 -7.70 -21.15
N ILE A 139 1.15 -8.37 -22.17
CA ILE A 139 2.40 -8.03 -22.83
C ILE A 139 2.16 -7.92 -24.33
N SER A 140 2.66 -6.85 -24.93
CA SER A 140 2.72 -6.66 -26.37
C SER A 140 4.17 -6.49 -26.80
N CYS A 141 4.58 -7.28 -27.78
CA CYS A 141 5.90 -7.20 -28.39
C CYS A 141 5.75 -6.79 -29.85
N ARG A 142 6.44 -5.75 -30.30
CA ARG A 142 6.37 -5.29 -31.70
C ARG A 142 7.76 -5.07 -32.27
N HIS A 143 8.02 -5.70 -33.41
CA HIS A 143 9.21 -5.44 -34.20
C HIS A 143 8.89 -4.36 -35.25
N ARG A 144 9.14 -3.09 -34.91
CA ARG A 144 8.83 -1.93 -35.75
C ARG A 144 9.46 -2.00 -37.14
N ALA A 145 10.73 -2.38 -37.23
CA ALA A 145 11.43 -2.43 -38.51
C ALA A 145 10.96 -3.57 -39.45
N ALA A 146 10.23 -4.56 -38.93
CA ALA A 146 9.75 -5.73 -39.70
C ALA A 146 8.22 -5.86 -39.70
N GLY A 147 7.51 -4.94 -39.03
CA GLY A 147 6.05 -4.87 -38.99
C GLY A 147 5.34 -5.92 -38.13
N THR A 148 6.03 -6.86 -37.51
CA THR A 148 5.38 -7.94 -36.75
C THR A 148 5.00 -7.51 -35.33
N THR A 149 3.87 -8.02 -34.85
CA THR A 149 3.33 -7.76 -33.51
C THR A 149 2.85 -9.05 -32.86
N GLY A 150 3.19 -9.25 -31.59
CA GLY A 150 2.64 -10.28 -30.72
C GLY A 150 1.92 -9.64 -29.53
N TYR A 151 0.84 -10.27 -29.09
CA TYR A 151 0.08 -9.86 -27.91
C TYR A 151 -0.29 -11.11 -27.11
N ALA A 152 -0.11 -11.04 -25.80
CA ALA A 152 -0.48 -12.12 -24.89
C ALA A 152 -1.03 -11.55 -23.58
N ILE A 153 -2.02 -12.23 -23.02
CA ILE A 153 -2.63 -11.92 -21.73
C ILE A 153 -2.14 -12.98 -20.75
N SER A 154 -1.56 -12.56 -19.64
CA SER A 154 -1.21 -13.48 -18.56
C SER A 154 -2.48 -13.87 -17.80
N GLN A 155 -2.49 -15.09 -17.27
CA GLN A 155 -3.63 -15.60 -16.50
C GLN A 155 -3.68 -15.02 -15.07
N LEU A 156 -3.35 -13.75 -14.86
CA LEU A 156 -3.37 -13.12 -13.54
C LEU A 156 -4.81 -13.00 -12.99
N GLN A 157 -5.30 -14.09 -12.38
CA GLN A 157 -6.36 -14.06 -11.38
C GLN A 157 -5.71 -13.74 -10.02
N GLY A 158 -6.00 -12.56 -9.45
CA GLY A 158 -5.82 -12.34 -8.00
C GLY A 158 -4.99 -11.15 -7.52
N ARG A 159 -4.36 -10.35 -8.40
CA ARG A 159 -3.67 -9.10 -8.02
C ARG A 159 -4.35 -7.88 -8.65
N GLU A 160 -5.65 -7.75 -8.35
CA GLU A 160 -6.35 -6.49 -8.56
C GLU A 160 -5.84 -5.46 -7.57
N GLU A 161 -5.73 -4.22 -8.05
CA GLU A 161 -5.22 -3.05 -7.35
C GLU A 161 -5.82 -2.94 -5.93
N GLU A 162 -4.99 -2.55 -4.95
CA GLU A 162 -5.45 -2.28 -3.57
C GLU A 162 -6.06 -3.46 -2.81
N ARG A 163 -5.49 -4.67 -2.94
CA ARG A 163 -5.56 -5.62 -1.82
C ARG A 163 -4.34 -5.39 -0.93
N PRO A 164 -4.41 -4.56 0.12
CA PRO A 164 -3.39 -4.60 1.16
C PRO A 164 -3.23 -6.04 1.62
N LEU A 165 -2.01 -6.42 2.03
CA LEU A 165 -1.71 -7.76 2.55
C LEU A 165 -2.67 -8.17 3.70
N LEU A 166 -3.34 -7.20 4.32
CA LEU A 166 -4.34 -7.34 5.37
C LEU A 166 -5.77 -6.94 4.96
N SER A 167 -6.09 -6.88 3.66
CA SER A 167 -7.46 -6.57 3.17
C SER A 167 -8.53 -7.49 3.76
N GLY A 168 -8.17 -8.75 4.04
CA GLY A 168 -9.02 -9.72 4.73
C GLY A 168 -9.30 -9.40 6.20
N PHE A 169 -8.54 -8.50 6.83
CA PHE A 169 -8.74 -8.05 8.22
C PHE A 169 -9.53 -6.72 8.30
N SER A 170 -9.81 -6.05 7.18
CA SER A 170 -10.66 -4.84 7.17
C SER A 170 -12.08 -5.12 7.69
N SER A 171 -12.60 -6.33 7.42
CA SER A 171 -13.86 -6.83 7.94
C SER A 171 -13.83 -7.09 9.46
N LEU A 172 -12.63 -7.19 10.06
CA LEU A 172 -12.43 -7.42 11.49
C LEU A 172 -12.32 -6.12 12.29
N ILE A 173 -12.08 -4.97 11.65
CA ILE A 173 -11.98 -3.66 12.33
C ILE A 173 -13.34 -3.26 12.96
N LYS A 174 -14.44 -3.36 12.20
CA LYS A 174 -15.78 -3.01 12.71
C LYS A 174 -16.23 -3.90 13.89
N PRO A 175 -16.09 -5.24 13.83
CA PRO A 175 -16.32 -6.10 14.98
C PRO A 175 -15.46 -5.75 16.19
N LEU A 176 -14.18 -5.40 15.99
CA LEU A 176 -13.27 -5.01 17.07
C LEU A 176 -13.71 -3.72 17.75
N GLU A 177 -14.06 -2.68 16.98
CA GLU A 177 -14.57 -1.42 17.54
C GLU A 177 -15.87 -1.65 18.34
N THR A 178 -16.77 -2.50 17.83
CA THR A 178 -18.01 -2.86 18.52
C THR A 178 -17.76 -3.69 19.77
N ALA A 179 -16.79 -4.61 19.74
CA ALA A 179 -16.41 -5.44 20.89
C ALA A 179 -15.74 -4.62 21.99
N VAL A 180 -14.88 -3.66 21.62
CA VAL A 180 -14.24 -2.72 22.55
C VAL A 180 -15.32 -1.85 23.21
N GLU A 181 -16.25 -1.28 22.45
CA GLU A 181 -17.37 -0.50 23.01
C GLU A 181 -18.24 -1.35 23.96
N ALA A 182 -18.47 -2.63 23.67
CA ALA A 182 -19.23 -3.54 24.53
C ALA A 182 -18.48 -3.89 25.84
N LEU A 183 -17.15 -4.03 25.80
CA LEU A 183 -16.33 -4.39 26.96
C LEU A 183 -16.34 -3.31 28.04
N PHE A 184 -16.36 -2.05 27.60
CA PHE A 184 -16.31 -0.87 28.48
C PHE A 184 -17.69 -0.24 28.74
N SER A 185 -18.76 -0.77 28.15
CA SER A 185 -20.14 -0.35 28.44
C SER A 185 -20.74 -1.18 29.57
N LYS A 186 -20.73 -0.66 30.80
CA LYS A 186 -21.27 -1.35 31.98
C LYS A 186 -22.38 -0.57 32.66
N LYS A 187 -23.28 -1.32 33.31
CA LYS A 187 -24.25 -0.81 34.29
C LYS A 187 -23.67 -1.02 35.69
N PHE A 188 -23.81 -0.03 36.55
CA PHE A 188 -23.34 -0.11 37.92
C PHE A 188 -24.53 -0.26 38.87
N MET A 189 -24.35 -1.00 39.96
CA MET A 189 -25.36 -1.15 41.02
C MET A 189 -24.98 -0.27 42.20
N LEU A 190 -25.90 0.57 42.64
CA LEU A 190 -25.74 1.38 43.84
C LEU A 190 -26.22 0.58 45.05
N LYS A 191 -25.32 0.35 46.02
CA LYS A 191 -25.61 -0.36 47.27
C LYS A 191 -25.40 0.55 48.47
N ASN A 192 -26.18 0.32 49.52
CA ASN A 192 -25.98 0.97 50.81
C ASN A 192 -24.83 0.30 51.56
N GLU A 193 -23.86 1.08 52.01
CA GLU A 193 -22.67 0.58 52.73
C GLU A 193 -23.04 -0.05 54.09
N ALA A 194 -24.09 0.43 54.75
CA ALA A 194 -24.48 -0.02 56.09
C ALA A 194 -25.35 -1.28 56.10
N THR A 195 -26.16 -1.51 55.06
CA THR A 195 -27.12 -2.65 55.01
C THR A 195 -26.86 -3.63 53.86
N GLY A 196 -26.01 -3.27 52.89
CA GLY A 196 -25.73 -4.09 51.71
C GLY A 196 -26.88 -4.15 50.69
N ASP A 197 -28.03 -3.54 51.01
CA ASP A 197 -29.22 -3.54 50.17
C ASP A 197 -29.08 -2.60 48.96
N ASN A 198 -29.79 -2.93 47.89
CA ASN A 198 -29.81 -2.12 46.68
C ASN A 198 -30.58 -0.81 46.90
N CYS A 199 -29.96 0.31 46.51
CA CYS A 199 -30.55 1.63 46.66
C CYS A 199 -31.55 1.94 45.54
N CYS A 200 -32.83 1.68 45.79
CA CYS A 200 -33.92 2.04 44.88
C CYS A 200 -34.34 3.50 45.06
N HIS A 201 -34.73 4.18 43.97
CA HIS A 201 -35.22 5.57 43.97
C HIS A 201 -34.17 6.65 44.33
N VAL A 202 -32.95 6.48 43.84
CA VAL A 202 -31.86 7.46 43.99
C VAL A 202 -31.57 8.14 42.65
N ALA A 203 -31.53 9.47 42.65
CA ALA A 203 -31.02 10.25 41.53
C ALA A 203 -29.51 10.35 41.64
N TYR A 204 -28.80 10.12 40.53
CA TYR A 204 -27.34 10.16 40.48
C TYR A 204 -26.87 11.08 39.34
N GLY A 205 -25.72 11.73 39.57
CA GLY A 205 -24.93 12.41 38.55
C GLY A 205 -23.52 11.83 38.55
N ILE A 206 -23.11 11.23 37.43
CA ILE A 206 -21.78 10.66 37.24
C ILE A 206 -21.07 11.46 36.16
N ASN A 207 -19.91 12.02 36.47
CA ASN A 207 -19.11 12.74 35.51
C ASN A 207 -18.25 11.74 34.72
N THR A 208 -18.31 11.84 33.39
CA THR A 208 -17.51 11.02 32.45
C THR A 208 -16.69 11.96 31.57
N ALA A 209 -15.67 11.45 30.86
CA ALA A 209 -14.91 12.30 29.94
C ALA A 209 -15.77 12.90 28.79
N LYS A 210 -16.95 12.32 28.52
CA LYS A 210 -17.95 12.82 27.57
C LYS A 210 -18.95 13.81 28.18
N GLY A 211 -18.84 14.10 29.48
CA GLY A 211 -19.70 15.01 30.23
C GLY A 211 -20.55 14.32 31.30
N LEU A 212 -21.40 15.13 31.95
CA LEU A 212 -22.18 14.71 33.11
C LEU A 212 -23.39 13.86 32.71
N LYS A 213 -23.41 12.60 33.14
CA LYS A 213 -24.51 11.67 32.93
C LYS A 213 -25.43 11.63 34.16
N LYS A 214 -26.68 12.04 33.96
CA LYS A 214 -27.70 12.13 35.02
C LYS A 214 -28.76 11.05 34.81
N GLY A 215 -29.21 10.41 35.89
CA GLY A 215 -30.27 9.41 35.82
C GLY A 215 -30.94 9.17 37.17
N VAL A 216 -32.02 8.39 37.16
CA VAL A 216 -32.72 7.95 38.37
C VAL A 216 -32.73 6.43 38.40
N SER A 217 -32.13 5.86 39.43
CA SER A 217 -32.14 4.43 39.71
C SER A 217 -33.58 3.98 40.02
N LYS A 218 -34.16 3.16 39.12
CA LYS A 218 -35.47 2.51 39.31
C LYS A 218 -35.33 1.20 40.10
N GLU A 219 -36.43 0.46 40.28
CA GLU A 219 -36.73 -0.60 41.28
C GLU A 219 -35.67 -1.68 41.60
N ALA A 220 -34.53 -1.74 40.91
CA ALA A 220 -33.43 -2.68 41.16
C ALA A 220 -32.08 -2.05 41.57
N GLY A 221 -31.97 -0.72 41.69
CA GLY A 221 -30.70 -0.08 42.10
C GLY A 221 -29.68 0.13 40.96
N ILE A 222 -30.09 -0.10 39.70
CA ILE A 222 -29.19 -0.14 38.54
C ILE A 222 -29.15 1.22 37.84
N THR A 223 -27.94 1.68 37.50
CA THR A 223 -27.73 2.88 36.68
C THR A 223 -27.94 2.62 35.18
N ASP A 224 -28.31 3.65 34.44
CA ASP A 224 -28.30 3.66 32.98
C ASP A 224 -26.89 3.34 32.44
N THR A 225 -26.83 2.55 31.38
CA THR A 225 -25.59 2.02 30.80
C THR A 225 -24.60 3.14 30.51
N ILE A 226 -23.42 3.13 31.12
CA ILE A 226 -22.38 4.12 30.87
C ILE A 226 -21.49 3.56 29.76
N ASN A 227 -21.47 4.23 28.61
CA ASN A 227 -20.78 3.75 27.42
C ASN A 227 -19.43 4.45 27.27
N SER A 228 -18.35 3.72 27.51
CA SER A 228 -16.98 4.20 27.27
C SER A 228 -16.30 3.44 26.13
N LYS A 229 -15.29 4.08 25.51
CA LYS A 229 -14.41 3.47 24.50
C LYS A 229 -13.04 3.07 25.07
N VAL A 230 -12.71 3.58 26.26
CA VAL A 230 -11.43 3.39 26.97
C VAL A 230 -11.72 3.24 28.46
N GLU A 231 -10.79 2.68 29.23
CA GLU A 231 -10.85 2.69 30.69
C GLU A 231 -10.79 4.15 31.19
N GLU A 232 -11.82 4.58 31.93
CA GLU A 232 -11.96 5.94 32.44
C GLU A 232 -12.39 5.88 33.91
N ASP A 233 -11.81 6.76 34.74
CA ASP A 233 -12.25 6.95 36.12
C ASP A 233 -13.59 7.68 36.15
N LEU A 234 -14.54 7.14 36.92
CA LEU A 234 -15.89 7.69 37.05
C LEU A 234 -16.02 8.39 38.42
N GLU A 235 -16.27 9.69 38.40
CA GLU A 235 -16.54 10.46 39.62
C GLU A 235 -18.04 10.64 39.83
N VAL A 236 -18.51 10.28 41.02
CA VAL A 236 -19.90 10.52 41.43
C VAL A 236 -19.99 11.94 41.98
N GLU A 237 -20.64 12.83 41.24
CA GLU A 237 -20.76 14.25 41.61
C GLU A 237 -21.86 14.45 42.66
N TYR A 238 -22.96 13.69 42.56
CA TYR A 238 -24.02 13.74 43.56
C TYR A 238 -24.91 12.49 43.57
N LEU A 239 -25.46 12.20 44.76
CA LEU A 239 -26.47 11.17 45.02
C LEU A 239 -27.54 11.76 45.94
N TYR A 240 -28.80 11.80 45.48
CA TYR A 240 -29.91 12.28 46.29
C TYR A 240 -31.10 11.31 46.24
N GLN A 241 -31.73 11.09 47.38
CA GLN A 241 -32.92 10.25 47.48
C GLN A 241 -34.14 11.00 46.93
N THR A 242 -34.88 10.35 46.03
CA THR A 242 -36.03 10.98 45.34
C THR A 242 -37.37 10.79 46.07
N LYS A 243 -37.39 10.01 47.16
CA LYS A 243 -38.55 9.84 48.05
C LYS A 243 -38.13 10.07 49.50
N ILE A 244 -38.89 10.87 50.23
CA ILE A 244 -38.72 11.08 51.67
C ILE A 244 -39.91 10.44 52.38
N GLY A 245 -39.65 9.53 53.32
CA GLY A 245 -40.66 8.85 54.14
C GLY A 245 -40.64 7.34 53.99
N MET A 246 -40.13 6.64 55.00
CA MET A 246 -40.30 5.20 55.14
C MET A 246 -41.77 4.91 55.48
N LYS A 247 -42.45 4.03 54.73
CA LYS A 247 -43.50 3.23 55.36
C LYS A 247 -42.77 2.25 56.27
N LYS A 248 -43.12 2.28 57.56
CA LYS A 248 -42.75 1.27 58.55
C LYS A 248 -43.08 -0.13 58.03
#